data_AF-L9XPN6-F1
#
_entry.id   AF-L9XPN6-F1
#
_cell.length_a   1.000
_cell.length_b   1.000
_cell.length_c   1.000
_cell.angle_alpha   90.00
_cell.angle_beta   90.00
_cell.angle_gamma   90.00
#
_symmetry.space_group_name_H-M   'P 1'
#
loop_
_entity.id
_entity.type
_entity.pdbx_description
1 polymer ?
#
loop_
_entity_poly.entity_id
_entity_poly.type
_entity_poly.pdbx_seq_one_letter_code
_entity_poly.pdbx_strand_id
1 'polypeptide(L)'
;MATTSTPDDRPRLRVGDHVRDREMPTQTLLVLEHTEIPANEYPIGMGPATSADVHPEYDPTSEILRVAYPNPTAPSISELVIAPVPRARLELVTRFYGGND
;
A
#
# COMPACT_ATOMS: atom_id res chain seq x y z
N MET A 1 -1.92 2.25 -26.45
CA MET A 1 -0.54 2.49 -26.00
C MET A 1 -0.29 1.53 -24.86
N ALA A 2 0.69 0.63 -24.99
CA ALA A 2 1.00 -0.31 -23.92
C ALA A 2 1.87 0.42 -22.89
N THR A 3 1.31 0.72 -21.74
CA THR A 3 2.08 1.14 -20.55
C THR A 3 2.96 -0.05 -20.18
N THR A 4 4.27 0.11 -20.36
CA THR A 4 5.26 -0.83 -19.85
C THR A 4 5.20 -0.79 -18.33
N SER A 5 4.42 -1.68 -17.70
CA SER A 5 4.50 -1.89 -16.26
C SER A 5 5.86 -2.49 -15.95
N THR A 6 6.71 -1.73 -15.27
CA THR A 6 7.99 -2.25 -14.79
C THR A 6 7.70 -3.26 -13.69
N PRO A 7 8.26 -4.49 -13.77
CA PRO A 7 8.19 -5.44 -12.66
C PRO A 7 8.64 -4.75 -11.37
N ASP A 8 7.87 -4.94 -10.30
CA ASP A 8 8.15 -4.25 -9.05
C ASP A 8 9.32 -4.89 -8.29
N ASP A 9 10.55 -4.49 -8.61
CA ASP A 9 11.80 -5.01 -8.03
C ASP A 9 12.07 -4.57 -6.57
N ARG A 10 11.14 -3.83 -5.95
CA ARG A 10 11.32 -3.33 -4.58
C ARG A 10 11.22 -4.43 -3.52
N PRO A 11 11.87 -4.23 -2.35
CA PRO A 11 11.75 -5.15 -1.22
C PRO A 11 10.30 -5.49 -0.91
N ARG A 12 10.03 -6.78 -0.66
CA ARG A 12 8.71 -7.18 -0.14
C ARG A 12 8.48 -6.53 1.22
N LEU A 13 7.32 -5.93 1.38
CA LEU A 13 6.86 -5.38 2.65
C LEU A 13 6.24 -6.52 3.47
N ARG A 14 6.22 -6.36 4.80
CA ARG A 14 5.63 -7.32 5.74
C ARG A 14 4.69 -6.61 6.69
N VAL A 15 3.75 -7.35 7.27
CA VAL A 15 2.95 -6.87 8.41
C VAL A 15 3.87 -6.36 9.52
N GLY A 16 3.57 -5.17 10.01
CA GLY A 16 4.36 -4.46 11.00
C GLY A 16 5.38 -3.48 10.42
N ASP A 17 5.75 -3.59 9.13
CA ASP A 17 6.69 -2.65 8.53
C ASP A 17 6.15 -1.23 8.53
N HIS A 18 7.04 -0.28 8.82
CA HIS A 18 6.76 1.13 8.68
C HIS A 18 7.11 1.55 7.26
N VAL A 19 6.16 2.19 6.60
CA VAL A 19 6.26 2.57 5.20
C VAL A 19 5.90 4.03 5.00
N ARG A 20 6.21 4.57 3.83
CA ARG A 20 5.82 5.89 3.38
C ARG A 20 5.06 5.75 2.08
N ASP A 21 3.96 6.47 1.97
CA ASP A 21 3.24 6.65 0.71
C ASP A 21 3.97 7.70 -0.14
N ARG A 22 4.33 7.35 -1.37
CA ARG A 22 5.02 8.25 -2.31
C ARG A 22 4.19 9.47 -2.71
N GLU A 23 2.87 9.34 -2.74
CA GLU A 23 1.97 10.45 -3.04
C GLU A 23 1.69 11.32 -1.79
N MET A 24 1.89 10.76 -0.58
CA MET A 24 1.73 11.46 0.69
C MET A 24 2.95 11.25 1.61
N PRO A 25 4.14 11.79 1.24
CA PRO A 25 5.41 11.40 1.84
C PRO A 25 5.67 11.96 3.25
N THR A 26 4.72 12.70 3.83
CA THR A 26 4.90 13.40 5.11
C THR A 26 4.60 12.51 6.32
N GLN A 27 3.99 11.35 6.12
CA GLN A 27 3.56 10.46 7.20
C GLN A 27 4.22 9.08 7.10
N THR A 28 4.52 8.49 8.26
CA THR A 28 4.94 7.09 8.37
C THR A 28 3.71 6.25 8.66
N LEU A 29 3.42 5.30 7.78
CA LEU A 29 2.27 4.40 7.84
C LEU A 29 2.70 3.03 8.37
N LEU A 30 1.74 2.23 8.83
CA LEU A 30 1.97 0.87 9.31
C LEU A 30 1.29 -0.15 8.39
N VAL A 31 2.02 -1.15 7.92
CA VAL A 31 1.43 -2.28 7.18
C VAL A 31 0.68 -3.20 8.14
N LEU A 32 -0.61 -3.42 7.90
CA LEU A 32 -1.47 -4.25 8.75
C LEU A 32 -1.71 -5.63 8.17
N GLU A 33 -1.96 -5.73 6.87
CA GLU A 33 -2.27 -7.00 6.20
C GLU A 33 -1.93 -6.95 4.71
N HIS A 34 -1.76 -8.16 4.16
CA HIS A 34 -1.63 -8.43 2.75
C HIS A 34 -2.99 -8.88 2.21
N THR A 35 -3.36 -8.39 1.04
CA THR A 35 -4.55 -8.88 0.35
C THR A 35 -4.16 -9.85 -0.76
N GLU A 36 -4.92 -10.92 -0.91
CA GLU A 36 -4.71 -11.92 -1.99
C GLU A 36 -5.16 -11.39 -3.36
N ILE A 37 -5.84 -10.25 -3.39
CA ILE A 37 -6.40 -9.63 -4.60
C ILE A 37 -5.40 -8.60 -5.16
N PRO A 38 -4.96 -8.73 -6.43
CA PRO A 38 -4.06 -7.77 -7.07
C PRO A 38 -4.78 -6.45 -7.43
N ALA A 39 -4.01 -5.40 -7.70
CA ALA A 39 -4.53 -4.04 -7.91
C ALA A 39 -5.55 -3.91 -9.07
N ASN A 40 -5.38 -4.69 -10.14
CA ASN A 40 -6.29 -4.74 -11.29
C ASN A 40 -7.60 -5.51 -11.05
N GLU A 41 -7.73 -6.17 -9.90
CA GLU A 41 -8.95 -6.88 -9.50
C GLU A 41 -9.53 -6.28 -8.21
N TYR A 42 -8.75 -5.49 -7.47
CA TYR A 42 -9.17 -4.87 -6.23
C TYR A 42 -10.16 -3.72 -6.50
N PRO A 43 -11.42 -3.82 -6.08
CA PRO A 43 -12.44 -2.81 -6.39
C PRO A 43 -12.26 -1.53 -5.57
N ILE A 44 -12.52 -0.38 -6.20
CA ILE A 44 -12.55 0.94 -5.55
C ILE A 44 -13.99 1.45 -5.50
N GLY A 45 -14.52 1.59 -4.28
CA GLY A 45 -15.90 2.05 -4.06
C GLY A 45 -16.93 1.06 -4.59
N MET A 46 -18.09 1.58 -5.02
CA MET A 46 -19.23 0.79 -5.53
C MET A 46 -19.24 0.66 -7.07
N GLY A 47 -18.25 1.22 -7.75
CA GLY A 47 -18.18 1.28 -9.22
C GLY A 47 -17.35 0.15 -9.84
N PRO A 48 -17.19 0.14 -11.18
CA PRO A 48 -16.38 -0.84 -11.87
C PRO A 48 -14.87 -0.55 -11.80
N ALA A 49 -14.47 0.59 -11.21
CA ALA A 49 -13.08 1.00 -11.12
C ALA A 49 -12.31 0.13 -10.12
N THR A 50 -11.08 -0.20 -10.48
CA THR A 50 -10.14 -0.97 -9.68
C THR A 50 -9.02 -0.07 -9.15
N SER A 51 -8.19 -0.59 -8.24
CA SER A 51 -7.04 0.15 -7.73
C SER A 51 -6.06 0.51 -8.86
N ALA A 52 -5.86 -0.39 -9.84
CA ALA A 52 -5.02 -0.12 -11.00
C ALA A 52 -5.59 0.98 -11.91
N ASP A 53 -6.92 1.13 -12.00
CA ASP A 53 -7.53 2.22 -12.78
C ASP A 53 -7.28 3.59 -12.16
N VAL A 54 -7.19 3.66 -10.83
CA VAL A 54 -6.92 4.90 -10.08
C VAL A 54 -5.43 5.20 -9.96
N HIS A 55 -4.59 4.17 -9.99
CA HIS A 55 -3.13 4.27 -9.93
C HIS A 55 -2.44 3.66 -11.16
N PRO A 56 -2.67 4.19 -12.37
CA PRO A 56 -2.17 3.62 -13.63
C PRO A 56 -0.65 3.68 -13.78
N GLU A 57 0.04 4.45 -12.94
CA GLU A 57 1.50 4.57 -12.91
C GLU A 57 2.22 3.38 -12.24
N TYR A 58 1.48 2.51 -11.54
CA TYR A 58 2.03 1.33 -10.90
C TYR A 58 1.68 0.04 -11.65
N ASP A 59 2.40 -1.04 -11.35
CA ASP A 59 2.11 -2.36 -11.91
C ASP A 59 0.66 -2.77 -11.58
N PRO A 60 -0.19 -3.03 -12.59
CA PRO A 60 -1.58 -3.43 -12.37
C PRO A 60 -1.70 -4.76 -11.61
N THR A 61 -0.66 -5.60 -11.64
CA THR A 61 -0.61 -6.86 -10.88
C THR A 61 0.00 -6.69 -9.49
N SER A 62 0.35 -5.47 -9.09
CA SER A 62 0.88 -5.18 -7.75
C SER A 62 -0.06 -5.72 -6.68
N GLU A 63 0.53 -6.39 -5.71
CA GLU A 63 -0.13 -6.71 -4.44
C GLU A 63 -0.73 -5.44 -3.82
N ILE A 64 -1.92 -5.57 -3.24
CA ILE A 64 -2.54 -4.54 -2.41
C ILE A 64 -2.20 -4.82 -0.95
N LEU A 65 -1.79 -3.80 -0.22
CA LEU A 65 -1.59 -3.85 1.22
C LEU A 65 -2.59 -2.93 1.90
N ARG A 66 -3.08 -3.32 3.08
CA ARG A 66 -3.82 -2.37 3.93
C ARG A 66 -2.87 -1.75 4.93
N VAL A 67 -2.85 -0.42 4.91
CA VAL A 67 -1.99 0.40 5.76
C VAL A 67 -2.82 1.29 6.66
N ALA A 68 -2.37 1.49 7.89
CA ALA A 68 -2.94 2.46 8.81
C ALA A 68 -2.24 3.81 8.67
N TYR A 69 -3.03 4.86 8.47
CA TYR A 69 -2.58 6.24 8.58
C TYR A 69 -2.57 6.65 10.06
N PRO A 70 -1.45 7.19 10.57
CA PRO A 70 -1.41 7.66 11.94
C PRO A 70 -2.36 8.86 12.10
N ASN A 71 -3.16 8.84 13.16
CA ASN A 71 -3.99 9.97 13.54
C ASN A 71 -3.60 10.42 14.96
N PRO A 72 -2.82 11.50 15.12
CA PRO A 72 -2.30 11.92 16.42
C PRO A 72 -3.39 12.43 17.37
N THR A 73 -4.59 12.74 16.86
CA THR A 73 -5.72 13.16 17.67
C THR A 73 -6.71 12.03 17.93
N ALA A 74 -6.47 10.83 17.40
CA ALA A 74 -7.33 9.68 17.66
C ALA A 74 -7.14 9.17 19.10
N PRO A 75 -8.23 9.02 19.88
CA PRO A 75 -8.17 8.45 21.23
C PRO A 75 -8.00 6.92 21.23
N SER A 76 -8.12 6.25 20.08
CA SER A 76 -8.02 4.79 19.94
C SER A 76 -7.50 4.37 18.56
N ILE A 77 -6.83 3.21 18.50
CA ILE A 77 -6.37 2.56 17.26
C ILE A 77 -7.54 2.19 16.34
N SER A 78 -8.73 1.94 16.91
CA SER A 78 -9.94 1.65 16.13
C SER A 78 -10.40 2.82 15.26
N GLU A 79 -9.90 4.03 15.52
CA GLU A 79 -10.22 5.25 14.76
C GLU A 79 -9.17 5.59 13.71
N LEU A 80 -8.17 4.73 13.50
CA LEU A 80 -7.21 4.91 12.42
C LEU A 80 -7.88 4.70 11.06
N VAL A 81 -7.54 5.57 10.11
CA VAL A 81 -7.92 5.38 8.71
C VAL A 81 -7.07 4.24 8.16
N ILE A 82 -7.74 3.17 7.72
CA ILE A 82 -7.10 2.04 7.06
C ILE A 82 -7.45 2.11 5.58
N ALA A 83 -6.44 2.20 4.72
CA ALA A 83 -6.64 2.25 3.28
C ALA A 83 -5.92 1.10 2.57
N PRO A 84 -6.53 0.53 1.52
CA PRO A 84 -5.83 -0.33 0.58
C PRO A 84 -4.92 0.52 -0.31
N VAL A 85 -3.67 0.11 -0.45
CA VAL A 85 -2.66 0.83 -1.25
C VAL A 85 -1.85 -0.20 -2.04
N PRO A 86 -1.62 0.00 -3.37
CA PRO A 86 -0.69 -0.82 -4.11
C PRO A 86 0.67 -0.85 -3.41
N ARG A 87 1.25 -2.05 -3.19
CA ARG A 87 2.61 -2.21 -2.68
C ARG A 87 3.59 -1.34 -3.47
N ALA A 88 3.37 -1.26 -4.78
CA ALA A 88 4.14 -0.45 -5.69
C ALA A 88 4.05 1.08 -5.46
N ARG A 89 3.20 1.58 -4.56
CA ARG A 89 3.15 2.98 -4.12
C ARG A 89 3.91 3.22 -2.81
N LEU A 90 4.22 2.16 -2.09
CA LEU A 90 4.80 2.21 -0.76
C LEU A 90 6.33 2.10 -0.82
N GLU A 91 6.98 2.84 0.06
CA GLU A 91 8.42 2.78 0.30
C GLU A 91 8.68 2.33 1.74
N LEU A 92 9.54 1.33 1.91
CA LEU A 92 9.94 0.87 3.24
C LEU A 92 10.73 1.96 3.97
N VAL A 93 10.31 2.32 5.17
CA VAL A 93 11.02 3.24 6.07
C VAL A 93 11.81 2.44 7.11
N THR A 94 11.14 1.54 7.81
CA THR A 94 11.74 0.71 8.87
C THR A 94 11.12 -0.68 8.86
N ARG A 95 11.95 -1.73 8.87
CA ARG A 95 11.47 -3.10 9.12
C ARG A 95 11.18 -3.27 10.61
N PHE A 96 9.98 -3.76 10.94
CA PHE A 96 9.65 -4.03 12.34
C PHE A 96 10.08 -5.44 12.77
N TYR A 97 10.03 -6.42 11.85
CA TYR A 97 10.63 -7.73 12.05
C TYR A 97 12.06 -7.75 11.52
N GLY A 98 13.02 -7.98 12.41
CA GLY A 98 14.47 -7.98 12.17
C GLY A 98 14.99 -9.11 11.29
N GLY A 99 14.57 -9.14 10.03
CA GLY A 99 15.35 -9.79 8.97
C GLY A 99 16.22 -8.72 8.32
N ASN A 100 17.50 -8.68 8.68
CA ASN A 100 18.52 -8.25 7.72
C ASN A 100 18.39 -9.20 6.51
N ASP A 101 18.35 -8.64 5.30
CA ASP A 101 18.61 -9.44 4.10
C ASP A 101 20.08 -9.91 4.10
#